data_AF-A0A4Q3VU05-F1
#
_entry.id   AF-A0A4Q3VU05-F1
#
_cell.length_a   1.000
_cell.length_b   1.000
_cell.length_c   1.000
_cell.angle_alpha   90.00
_cell.angle_beta   90.00
_cell.angle_gamma   90.00
#
_symmetry.space_group_name_H-M   'P 1'
#
loop_
_entity.id
_entity.type
_entity.pdbx_description
1 polymer ?
#
loop_
_entity_poly.entity_id
_entity_poly.type
_entity_poly.pdbx_seq_one_letter_code
_entity_poly.pdbx_strand_id
1 'polypeptide(L)'
;MAADYPRPVEESRFNPWTFVPILYFMQAIPVTIVQEVATVVYKDLGIDNAAITKWTALIALPWALQMLLGPLVELNATKRRWIVGGQLVIAIGLILAAFALATPNAFAFSLTVLGFTAVASALCNIATDGFYLLSMAKDQQAAFAGVQTTCYRLGRLFCTGILVLIVGLATKFEPLKVVAPRGGIQALQNGQVVSLPEARLSVAEGKIVAVNVGPIQGEAREEEVKGKAEKKATRDVLAPAGTYGLRIDETGTLQAVTTNGLQKVGRISEQVQTGVTFSQSRDGWDPRFAWTATLAVAAVLYALGMAYNHLAVPRPALDVASEGPPGETGRNVARTLWVLALGVGGYFLGSASLRLLLHGIDATTGGGFEGWRLKPEAELFFLKTGGVTAEWIQFGICLTVVLIALAMTNRTLRG
;
A
#
# COMPACT_ATOMS: atom_id res chain seq x y z
N MET A 1 36.55 -39.48 36.43
CA MET A 1 35.37 -39.36 35.54
C MET A 1 34.87 -37.93 35.69
N ALA A 2 35.44 -37.00 34.90
CA ALA A 2 35.03 -35.60 34.94
C ALA A 2 33.71 -35.47 34.18
N ALA A 3 32.73 -34.83 34.79
CA ALA A 3 31.46 -34.52 34.15
C ALA A 3 31.72 -33.66 32.90
N ASP A 4 31.23 -34.14 31.76
CA ASP A 4 31.25 -33.45 30.47
C ASP A 4 30.34 -32.22 30.60
N TYR A 5 30.93 -31.09 31.01
CA TYR A 5 30.23 -29.80 30.97
C TYR A 5 29.91 -29.50 29.50
N PRO A 6 28.67 -29.08 29.17
CA PRO A 6 28.36 -28.67 27.80
C PRO A 6 29.35 -27.59 27.38
N ARG A 7 30.13 -27.90 26.34
CA ARG A 7 31.14 -26.98 25.78
C ARG A 7 30.48 -25.63 25.50
N PRO A 8 31.18 -24.50 25.75
CA PRO A 8 30.67 -23.18 25.36
C PRO A 8 30.28 -23.23 23.88
N VAL A 9 29.09 -22.69 23.59
CA VAL A 9 28.47 -22.65 22.26
C VAL A 9 29.54 -22.28 21.24
N GLU A 10 29.81 -23.16 20.27
CA GLU A 10 30.79 -22.95 19.21
C GLU A 10 30.65 -21.52 18.66
N GLU A 11 31.75 -20.76 18.59
CA GLU A 11 31.78 -19.48 17.88
C GLU A 11 31.14 -19.64 16.51
N SER A 12 30.28 -18.69 16.12
CA SER A 12 29.73 -18.66 14.77
C SER A 12 30.89 -18.72 13.78
N ARG A 13 30.98 -19.83 13.02
CA ARG A 13 31.97 -19.99 11.95
C ARG A 13 31.74 -19.04 10.77
N PHE A 14 30.66 -18.25 10.80
CA PHE A 14 30.26 -17.34 9.74
C PHE A 14 30.38 -15.89 10.20
N ASN A 15 30.88 -15.03 9.32
CA ASN A 15 30.94 -13.59 9.57
C ASN A 15 29.54 -12.96 9.35
N PRO A 16 28.84 -12.49 10.41
CA PRO A 16 27.47 -12.00 10.28
C PRO A 16 27.32 -10.76 9.39
N TRP A 17 28.38 -9.97 9.24
CA TRP A 17 28.41 -8.82 8.34
C TRP A 17 28.15 -9.18 6.87
N THR A 18 28.40 -10.42 6.48
CA THR A 18 28.22 -10.86 5.09
C THR A 18 26.75 -11.02 4.71
N PHE A 19 25.86 -11.32 5.66
CA PHE A 19 24.45 -11.60 5.34
C PHE A 19 23.46 -10.74 6.11
N VAL A 20 23.68 -10.44 7.40
CA VAL A 20 22.72 -9.70 8.24
C VAL A 20 22.31 -8.37 7.62
N PRO A 21 23.23 -7.48 7.20
CA PRO A 21 22.84 -6.16 6.69
C PRO A 21 21.96 -6.25 5.43
N ILE A 22 22.35 -7.08 4.46
CA ILE A 22 21.66 -7.20 3.18
C ILE A 22 20.34 -7.95 3.35
N LEU A 23 20.30 -8.99 4.18
CA LEU A 23 19.09 -9.76 4.45
C LEU A 23 17.99 -8.88 5.05
N TYR A 24 18.32 -8.04 6.05
CA TYR A 24 17.35 -7.15 6.68
C TYR A 24 17.01 -5.90 5.85
N PHE A 25 17.95 -5.38 5.07
CA PHE A 25 17.63 -4.35 4.07
C PHE A 25 16.62 -4.87 3.04
N MET A 26 16.85 -6.08 2.52
CA MET A 26 15.94 -6.73 1.58
C MET A 26 14.60 -7.09 2.22
N GLN A 27 14.58 -7.50 3.49
CA GLN A 27 13.35 -7.80 4.20
C GLN A 27 12.39 -6.60 4.22
N ALA A 28 12.91 -5.38 4.33
CA ALA A 28 12.10 -4.16 4.35
C ALA A 28 11.41 -3.86 3.01
N ILE A 29 12.06 -4.18 1.88
CA ILE A 29 11.58 -3.79 0.54
C ILE A 29 10.13 -4.23 0.26
N PRO A 30 9.77 -5.53 0.31
CA PRO A 30 8.42 -5.96 0.00
C PRO A 30 7.40 -5.44 1.02
N VAL A 31 7.78 -5.34 2.29
CA VAL A 31 6.90 -4.82 3.36
C VAL A 31 6.57 -3.36 3.08
N THR A 32 7.58 -2.53 2.86
CA THR A 32 7.40 -1.09 2.62
C THR A 32 6.73 -0.82 1.28
N ILE A 33 7.01 -1.61 0.24
CA ILE A 33 6.32 -1.46 -1.05
C ILE A 33 4.82 -1.71 -0.88
N VAL A 34 4.44 -2.79 -0.20
CA VAL A 34 3.03 -3.16 -0.03
C VAL A 34 2.29 -2.21 0.91
N GLN A 35 2.89 -1.88 2.05
CA GLN A 35 2.20 -1.13 3.11
C GLN A 35 2.22 0.39 2.88
N GLU A 36 3.28 0.92 2.28
CA GLU A 36 3.50 2.37 2.20
C GLU A 36 3.50 2.84 0.75
N VAL A 37 4.38 2.31 -0.10
CA VAL A 37 4.54 2.80 -1.48
C VAL A 37 3.28 2.54 -2.32
N ALA A 38 2.60 1.41 -2.15
CA ALA A 38 1.37 1.09 -2.87
C ALA A 38 0.28 2.16 -2.66
N THR A 39 0.18 2.73 -1.46
CA THR A 39 -0.79 3.81 -1.17
C THR A 39 -0.48 5.06 -1.98
N VAL A 40 0.81 5.41 -2.12
CA VAL A 40 1.28 6.55 -2.91
C VAL A 40 1.04 6.30 -4.39
N VAL A 41 1.40 5.12 -4.89
CA VAL A 41 1.14 4.69 -6.28
C VAL A 41 -0.34 4.88 -6.61
N TYR A 42 -1.24 4.29 -5.83
CA TYR A 42 -2.67 4.36 -6.13
C TYR A 42 -3.25 5.77 -6.02
N LYS A 43 -2.73 6.59 -5.11
CA LYS A 43 -3.11 7.99 -5.02
C LYS A 43 -2.69 8.77 -6.27
N ASP A 44 -1.48 8.56 -6.76
CA ASP A 44 -0.99 9.18 -8.01
C ASP A 44 -1.78 8.70 -9.24
N LEU A 45 -2.30 7.48 -9.20
CA LEU A 45 -3.20 6.96 -10.23
C LEU A 45 -4.63 7.55 -10.17
N GLY A 46 -4.95 8.33 -9.14
CA GLY A 46 -6.27 8.92 -8.93
C GLY A 46 -7.30 7.95 -8.35
N ILE A 47 -6.86 6.88 -7.69
CA ILE A 47 -7.76 5.94 -6.98
C ILE A 47 -8.28 6.59 -5.70
N ASP A 48 -9.55 6.31 -5.37
CA ASP A 48 -10.20 6.85 -4.18
C ASP A 48 -9.53 6.40 -2.87
N ASN A 49 -9.42 7.32 -1.91
CA ASN A 49 -8.74 7.08 -0.63
C ASN A 49 -9.42 6.00 0.22
N ALA A 50 -10.75 5.87 0.17
CA ALA A 50 -11.44 4.84 0.93
C ALA A 50 -11.17 3.46 0.33
N ALA A 51 -11.12 3.35 -1.00
CA ALA A 51 -10.73 2.12 -1.68
C ALA A 51 -9.28 1.74 -1.36
N ILE A 52 -8.34 2.69 -1.43
CA ILE A 52 -6.93 2.45 -1.07
C ILE A 52 -6.88 1.92 0.37
N THR A 53 -7.45 2.65 1.33
CA THR A 53 -7.39 2.29 2.75
C THR A 53 -7.94 0.90 3.02
N LYS A 54 -9.10 0.57 2.45
CA LYS A 54 -9.75 -0.73 2.60
C LYS A 54 -8.85 -1.87 2.10
N TRP A 55 -8.35 -1.73 0.88
CA TRP A 55 -7.67 -2.81 0.19
C TRP A 55 -6.19 -2.96 0.60
N THR A 56 -5.49 -1.88 0.90
CA THR A 56 -4.11 -1.96 1.41
C THR A 56 -4.08 -2.54 2.83
N ALA A 57 -5.06 -2.21 3.67
CA ALA A 57 -5.22 -2.85 4.98
C ALA A 57 -5.44 -4.37 4.86
N LEU A 58 -6.23 -4.81 3.87
CA LEU A 58 -6.48 -6.23 3.63
C LEU A 58 -5.19 -6.98 3.25
N ILE A 59 -4.41 -6.47 2.30
CA ILE A 59 -3.17 -7.13 1.87
C ILE A 59 -2.04 -7.00 2.89
N ALA A 60 -2.18 -6.14 3.91
CA ALA A 60 -1.25 -6.04 5.03
C ALA A 60 -1.51 -7.09 6.14
N LEU A 61 -2.64 -7.81 6.11
CA LEU A 61 -2.97 -8.83 7.10
C LEU A 61 -1.93 -9.95 7.28
N PRO A 62 -1.21 -10.43 6.25
CA PRO A 62 -0.26 -11.53 6.43
C PRO A 62 0.79 -11.27 7.51
N TRP A 63 1.27 -10.02 7.65
CA TRP A 63 2.22 -9.66 8.70
C TRP A 63 1.60 -9.69 10.10
N ALA A 64 0.36 -9.22 10.25
CA ALA A 64 -0.37 -9.31 11.52
C ALA A 64 -0.63 -10.77 11.94
N LEU A 65 -0.78 -11.67 10.96
CA LEU A 65 -1.04 -13.10 11.17
C LEU A 65 0.25 -13.94 11.24
N GLN A 66 1.44 -13.33 11.29
CA GLN A 66 2.71 -14.06 11.31
C GLN A 66 2.81 -15.08 12.44
N MET A 67 2.29 -14.77 13.63
CA MET A 67 2.26 -15.70 14.75
C MET A 67 1.52 -17.01 14.40
N LEU A 68 0.44 -16.91 13.62
CA LEU A 68 -0.34 -18.06 13.17
C LEU A 68 0.31 -18.78 11.97
N LEU A 69 1.11 -18.07 11.17
CA LEU A 69 1.84 -18.62 10.02
C LEU A 69 3.16 -19.29 10.42
N GLY A 70 3.69 -19.01 11.61
CA GLY A 70 4.95 -19.56 12.14
C GLY A 70 5.14 -21.07 11.94
N PRO A 71 4.16 -21.91 12.35
CA PRO A 71 4.25 -23.36 12.20
C PRO A 71 4.44 -23.83 10.75
N LEU A 72 3.93 -23.09 9.77
CA LEU A 72 4.08 -23.43 8.35
C LEU A 72 5.56 -23.39 7.92
N VAL A 73 6.30 -22.42 8.42
CA VAL A 73 7.73 -22.23 8.12
C VAL A 73 8.60 -23.14 8.98
N GLU A 74 8.19 -23.36 10.23
CA GLU A 74 8.94 -24.16 11.19
C GLU A 74 8.94 -25.65 10.85
N LEU A 75 7.83 -26.19 10.36
CA LEU A 75 7.63 -27.63 10.21
C LEU A 75 7.94 -28.18 8.81
N ASN A 76 8.07 -27.33 7.78
CA ASN A 76 7.97 -27.79 6.40
C ASN A 76 9.25 -27.69 5.55
N ALA A 77 10.29 -26.98 6.01
CA ALA A 77 11.62 -26.95 5.40
C ALA A 77 12.66 -26.26 6.29
N THR A 78 13.94 -26.35 5.88
CA THR A 78 15.03 -25.51 6.42
C THR A 78 14.75 -24.03 6.19
N LYS A 79 15.14 -23.18 7.14
CA LYS A 79 14.95 -21.72 7.09
C LYS A 79 15.65 -21.10 5.88
N ARG A 80 16.84 -21.57 5.52
CA ARG A 80 17.54 -21.11 4.31
C ARG A 80 16.74 -21.33 3.02
N ARG A 81 16.07 -22.48 2.87
CA ARG A 81 15.22 -22.76 1.69
C ARG A 81 14.02 -21.81 1.63
N TRP A 82 13.42 -21.52 2.78
CA TRP A 82 12.34 -20.54 2.87
C TRP A 82 12.80 -19.13 2.52
N ILE A 83 14.00 -18.73 2.96
CA ILE A 83 14.58 -17.42 2.60
C ILE A 83 14.81 -17.33 1.08
N VAL A 84 15.55 -18.28 0.51
CA VAL A 84 15.88 -18.24 -0.93
C VAL A 84 14.62 -18.39 -1.80
N GLY A 85 13.76 -19.36 -1.50
CA GLY A 85 12.51 -19.58 -2.24
C GLY A 85 11.53 -18.43 -2.07
N GLY A 86 11.42 -17.88 -0.85
CA GLY A 86 10.60 -16.72 -0.55
C GLY A 86 11.07 -15.48 -1.30
N GLN A 87 12.38 -15.19 -1.30
CA GLN A 87 12.97 -14.10 -2.08
C GLN A 87 12.71 -14.26 -3.58
N LEU A 88 12.74 -15.49 -4.13
CA LEU A 88 12.40 -15.73 -5.52
C LEU A 88 10.93 -15.39 -5.82
N VAL A 89 10.00 -15.87 -4.98
CA VAL A 89 8.57 -15.56 -5.14
C VAL A 89 8.31 -14.06 -5.00
N ILE A 90 8.99 -13.39 -4.06
CA ILE A 90 8.89 -11.93 -3.87
C ILE A 90 9.44 -11.19 -5.09
N ALA A 91 10.60 -11.59 -5.62
CA ALA A 91 11.19 -10.98 -6.81
C ALA A 91 10.22 -11.08 -8.00
N ILE A 92 9.65 -12.26 -8.23
CA ILE A 92 8.62 -12.47 -9.26
C ILE A 92 7.40 -11.59 -8.99
N GLY A 93 6.92 -11.54 -7.74
CA GLY A 93 5.81 -10.69 -7.33
C GLY A 93 6.04 -9.21 -7.60
N LEU A 94 7.22 -8.67 -7.32
CA LEU A 94 7.58 -7.29 -7.60
C LEU A 94 7.67 -7.00 -9.12
N ILE A 95 8.22 -7.93 -9.90
CA ILE A 95 8.23 -7.83 -11.37
C ILE A 95 6.79 -7.82 -11.91
N LEU A 96 5.96 -8.75 -11.47
CA LEU A 96 4.56 -8.83 -11.87
C LEU A 96 3.76 -7.60 -11.43
N ALA A 97 4.08 -7.01 -10.27
CA ALA A 97 3.43 -5.79 -9.80
C ALA A 97 3.75 -4.61 -10.71
N ALA A 98 5.01 -4.48 -11.17
CA ALA A 98 5.39 -3.47 -12.16
C ALA A 98 4.61 -3.65 -13.47
N PHE A 99 4.54 -4.87 -14.01
CA PHE A 99 3.74 -5.16 -15.22
C PHE A 99 2.25 -4.93 -15.02
N ALA A 100 1.71 -5.25 -13.84
CA ALA A 100 0.30 -5.06 -13.53
C ALA A 100 -0.09 -3.57 -13.61
N LEU A 101 0.79 -2.65 -13.20
CA LEU A 101 0.55 -1.21 -13.31
C LEU A 101 0.47 -0.70 -14.76
N ALA A 102 1.07 -1.41 -15.72
CA ALA A 102 0.98 -1.07 -17.14
C ALA A 102 -0.36 -1.48 -17.78
N THR A 103 -1.23 -2.17 -17.05
CA THR A 103 -2.52 -2.66 -17.58
C THR A 103 -3.66 -1.65 -17.34
N PRO A 104 -4.77 -1.73 -18.10
CA PRO A 104 -5.95 -0.88 -17.86
C PRO A 104 -6.59 -1.08 -16.47
N ASN A 105 -6.51 -2.30 -15.91
CA ASN A 105 -7.01 -2.65 -14.58
C ASN A 105 -5.90 -2.65 -13.53
N ALA A 106 -4.99 -1.66 -13.62
CA ALA A 106 -3.79 -1.55 -12.79
C ALA A 106 -4.08 -1.83 -11.31
N PHE A 107 -5.08 -1.14 -10.73
CA PHE A 107 -5.41 -1.26 -9.32
C PHE A 107 -5.72 -2.71 -8.88
N ALA A 108 -6.63 -3.40 -9.58
CA ALA A 108 -7.05 -4.75 -9.17
C ALA A 108 -5.94 -5.79 -9.36
N PHE A 109 -5.23 -5.73 -10.49
CA PHE A 109 -4.16 -6.69 -10.78
C PHE A 109 -2.94 -6.46 -9.90
N SER A 110 -2.49 -5.21 -9.71
CA SER A 110 -1.34 -4.94 -8.85
C SER A 110 -1.66 -5.26 -7.40
N LEU A 111 -2.88 -4.96 -6.92
CA LEU A 111 -3.31 -5.31 -5.57
C LEU A 111 -3.29 -6.83 -5.34
N THR A 112 -3.78 -7.61 -6.30
CA THR A 112 -3.79 -9.07 -6.22
C THR A 112 -2.37 -9.62 -6.14
N VAL A 113 -1.48 -9.17 -7.03
CA VAL A 113 -0.07 -9.58 -7.06
C VAL A 113 0.65 -9.17 -5.77
N LEU A 114 0.44 -7.93 -5.30
CA LEU A 114 1.02 -7.44 -4.05
C LEU A 114 0.48 -8.21 -2.84
N GLY A 115 -0.77 -8.66 -2.86
CA GLY A 115 -1.35 -9.54 -1.84
C GLY A 115 -0.64 -10.89 -1.74
N PHE A 116 -0.40 -11.56 -2.88
CA PHE A 116 0.41 -12.79 -2.89
C PHE A 116 1.85 -12.53 -2.45
N THR A 117 2.43 -11.41 -2.88
CA THR A 117 3.78 -10.99 -2.49
C THR A 117 3.88 -10.74 -0.98
N ALA A 118 2.83 -10.18 -0.37
CA ALA A 118 2.73 -9.93 1.07
C ALA A 118 2.74 -11.24 1.87
N VAL A 119 2.00 -12.25 1.43
CA VAL A 119 2.02 -13.58 2.05
C VAL A 119 3.42 -14.21 1.96
N ALA A 120 4.03 -14.19 0.77
CA ALA A 120 5.38 -14.72 0.58
C ALA A 120 6.41 -13.97 1.45
N SER A 121 6.29 -12.64 1.54
CA SER A 121 7.12 -11.81 2.40
C SER A 121 6.93 -12.14 3.88
N ALA A 122 5.69 -12.28 4.37
CA ALA A 122 5.44 -12.62 5.76
C ALA A 122 6.07 -13.96 6.16
N LEU A 123 5.99 -14.98 5.29
CA LEU A 123 6.64 -16.28 5.49
C LEU A 123 8.17 -16.19 5.43
N CYS A 124 8.71 -15.42 4.47
CA CYS A 124 10.14 -15.17 4.35
C CYS A 124 10.69 -14.44 5.58
N ASN A 125 9.93 -13.52 6.18
CA ASN A 125 10.31 -12.81 7.39
C ASN A 125 10.42 -13.77 8.59
N ILE A 126 9.42 -14.63 8.80
CA ILE A 126 9.47 -15.68 9.84
C ILE A 126 10.72 -16.55 9.67
N ALA A 127 11.02 -16.95 8.42
CA ALA A 127 12.20 -17.73 8.13
C ALA A 127 13.50 -16.96 8.41
N THR A 128 13.54 -15.68 8.06
CA THR A 128 14.70 -14.78 8.26
C THR A 128 14.99 -14.57 9.74
N ASP A 129 13.97 -14.27 10.53
CA ASP A 129 14.10 -14.04 11.97
C ASP A 129 14.45 -15.34 12.71
N GLY A 130 13.88 -16.47 12.31
CA GLY A 130 14.29 -17.79 12.83
C GLY A 130 15.73 -18.15 12.43
N PHE A 131 16.14 -17.85 11.20
CA PHE A 131 17.51 -18.10 10.72
C PHE A 131 18.55 -17.27 11.47
N TYR A 132 18.24 -16.01 11.81
CA TYR A 132 19.10 -15.14 12.61
C TYR A 132 19.47 -15.80 13.96
N LEU A 133 18.49 -16.43 14.62
CA LEU A 133 18.71 -17.11 15.89
C LEU A 133 19.53 -18.40 15.75
N LEU A 134 19.39 -19.11 14.63
CA LEU A 134 20.10 -20.38 14.37
C LEU A 134 21.53 -20.18 13.85
N SER A 135 21.83 -19.02 13.27
CA SER A 135 23.09 -18.75 12.58
C SER A 135 24.17 -18.11 13.46
N MET A 136 23.83 -17.63 14.65
CA MET A 136 24.74 -16.87 15.52
C MET A 136 24.64 -17.25 17.00
N ALA A 137 25.74 -17.09 17.73
CA ALA A 137 25.77 -17.17 19.19
C ALA A 137 25.06 -15.97 19.84
N LYS A 138 24.57 -16.13 21.08
CA LYS A 138 23.76 -15.09 21.77
C LYS A 138 24.45 -13.73 21.87
N ASP A 139 25.76 -13.70 22.11
CA ASP A 139 26.51 -12.44 22.22
C ASP A 139 26.57 -11.69 20.88
N GLN A 140 26.72 -12.43 19.77
CA GLN A 140 26.66 -11.85 18.43
C GLN A 140 25.24 -11.40 18.07
N GLN A 141 24.22 -12.17 18.46
CA GLN A 141 22.82 -11.76 18.26
C GLN A 141 22.52 -10.42 18.95
N ALA A 142 23.03 -10.22 20.17
CA ALA A 142 22.89 -8.96 20.89
C ALA A 142 23.65 -7.82 20.19
N ALA A 143 24.87 -8.07 19.72
CA ALA A 143 25.67 -7.08 19.00
C ALA A 143 25.04 -6.65 17.66
N PHE A 144 24.39 -7.56 16.94
CA PHE A 144 23.82 -7.31 15.61
C PHE A 144 22.35 -6.88 15.61
N ALA A 145 21.65 -6.91 16.75
CA ALA A 145 20.25 -6.47 16.85
C ALA A 145 20.06 -5.01 16.39
N GLY A 146 21.03 -4.14 16.71
CA GLY A 146 21.05 -2.75 16.25
C GLY A 146 21.32 -2.61 14.75
N VAL A 147 22.18 -3.48 14.19
CA VAL A 147 22.50 -3.51 12.75
C VAL A 147 21.29 -3.94 11.95
N GLN A 148 20.60 -5.02 12.36
CA GLN A 148 19.34 -5.48 11.79
C GLN A 148 18.33 -4.34 11.67
N THR A 149 18.06 -3.67 12.79
CA THR A 149 17.05 -2.60 12.85
C THR A 149 17.44 -1.42 11.96
N THR A 150 18.72 -1.06 11.95
CA THR A 150 19.25 0.02 11.10
C THR A 150 19.11 -0.32 9.62
N CYS A 151 19.54 -1.51 9.20
CA CYS A 151 19.47 -1.95 7.81
C CYS A 151 18.02 -2.07 7.32
N TYR A 152 17.11 -2.57 8.15
CA TYR A 152 15.68 -2.57 7.84
C TYR A 152 15.15 -1.15 7.60
N ARG A 153 15.50 -0.19 8.47
CA ARG A 153 15.10 1.22 8.31
C ARG A 153 15.71 1.86 7.06
N LEU A 154 16.94 1.50 6.69
CA LEU A 154 17.55 1.95 5.45
C LEU A 154 16.82 1.38 4.22
N GLY A 155 16.39 0.12 4.25
CA GLY A 155 15.57 -0.48 3.19
C GLY A 155 14.20 0.20 3.06
N ARG A 156 13.57 0.52 4.20
CA ARG A 156 12.34 1.32 4.23
C ARG A 156 12.55 2.72 3.65
N LEU A 157 13.61 3.43 4.08
CA LEU A 157 13.95 4.76 3.57
C LEU A 157 14.28 4.75 2.07
N PHE A 158 14.92 3.70 1.57
CA PHE A 158 15.14 3.52 0.14
C PHE A 158 13.81 3.47 -0.61
N CYS A 159 12.82 2.73 -0.11
CA CYS A 159 11.51 2.60 -0.75
C CYS A 159 10.67 3.89 -0.65
N THR A 160 10.53 4.49 0.55
CA THR A 160 9.68 5.68 0.73
C THR A 160 10.35 7.00 0.38
N GLY A 161 11.68 7.04 0.39
CA GLY A 161 12.47 8.20 0.02
C GLY A 161 12.90 8.13 -1.44
N ILE A 162 13.82 7.24 -1.77
CA ILE A 162 14.50 7.23 -3.08
C ILE A 162 13.54 6.87 -4.21
N LEU A 163 12.73 5.82 -4.09
CA LEU A 163 11.81 5.43 -5.17
C LEU A 163 10.75 6.52 -5.41
N VAL A 164 10.16 7.06 -4.35
CA VAL A 164 9.17 8.15 -4.44
C VAL A 164 9.79 9.42 -5.04
N LEU A 165 11.02 9.74 -4.66
CA LEU A 165 11.77 10.88 -5.22
C LEU A 165 12.01 10.71 -6.73
N ILE A 166 12.44 9.53 -7.18
CA ILE A 166 12.67 9.24 -8.60
C ILE A 166 11.37 9.47 -9.39
N VAL A 167 10.24 8.95 -8.89
CA VAL A 167 8.94 9.18 -9.53
C VAL A 167 8.58 10.64 -9.54
N GLY A 168 8.68 11.33 -8.40
CA GLY A 168 8.35 12.76 -8.31
C GLY A 168 9.20 13.64 -9.22
N LEU A 169 10.48 13.30 -9.44
CA LEU A 169 11.33 13.98 -10.41
C LEU A 169 10.94 13.65 -11.85
N ALA A 170 10.54 12.42 -12.14
CA ALA A 170 10.13 11.98 -13.48
C ALA A 170 8.76 12.54 -13.89
N THR A 171 7.80 12.60 -12.97
CA THR A 171 6.43 13.10 -13.22
C THR A 171 6.31 14.62 -13.12
N LYS A 172 7.38 15.32 -12.71
CA LYS A 172 7.39 16.76 -12.51
C LYS A 172 6.89 17.47 -13.78
N PHE A 173 5.68 18.00 -13.69
CA PHE A 173 5.05 18.76 -14.75
C PHE A 173 5.34 20.24 -14.52
N GLU A 174 5.91 20.90 -15.52
CA GLU A 174 6.22 22.32 -15.40
C GLU A 174 4.93 23.16 -15.32
N PRO A 175 4.85 24.14 -14.41
CA PRO A 175 3.68 24.98 -14.27
C PRO A 175 3.31 25.66 -15.58
N LEU A 176 2.03 25.60 -15.92
CA LEU A 176 1.49 26.18 -17.14
C LEU A 176 1.52 27.71 -17.03
N LYS A 177 2.34 28.34 -17.87
CA LYS A 177 2.41 29.81 -17.92
C LYS A 177 1.21 30.35 -18.68
N VAL A 178 0.38 31.13 -18.00
CA VAL A 178 -0.78 31.82 -18.56
C VAL A 178 -0.61 33.32 -18.41
N VAL A 179 -0.70 34.07 -19.51
CA VAL A 179 -0.70 35.54 -19.50
C VAL A 179 -2.07 36.01 -19.98
N ALA A 180 -2.80 36.74 -19.13
CA ALA A 180 -4.16 37.21 -19.40
C ALA A 180 -4.20 38.76 -19.32
N PRO A 181 -4.13 39.49 -20.46
CA PRO A 181 -3.94 40.95 -20.47
C PRO A 181 -5.15 41.77 -19.98
N ARG A 182 -6.37 41.20 -19.94
CA ARG A 182 -7.60 41.88 -19.48
C ARG A 182 -8.35 41.00 -18.49
N GLY A 183 -8.64 41.52 -17.29
CA GLY A 183 -9.38 40.83 -16.22
C GLY A 183 -8.53 39.98 -15.27
N GLY A 184 -7.36 39.50 -15.73
CA GLY A 184 -6.39 38.70 -14.98
C GLY A 184 -6.94 37.39 -14.41
N ILE A 185 -6.06 36.47 -14.04
CA ILE A 185 -6.44 35.21 -13.40
C ILE A 185 -6.76 35.50 -11.93
N GLN A 186 -7.98 35.17 -11.50
CA GLN A 186 -8.38 35.33 -10.11
C GLN A 186 -7.79 34.20 -9.26
N ALA A 187 -7.05 34.55 -8.22
CA ALA A 187 -6.48 33.60 -7.26
C ALA A 187 -6.67 34.10 -5.83
N LEU A 188 -6.78 33.17 -4.89
CA LEU A 188 -6.93 33.49 -3.47
C LEU A 188 -5.54 33.67 -2.83
N GLN A 189 -5.27 34.85 -2.28
CA GLN A 189 -4.06 35.15 -1.51
C GLN A 189 -4.47 35.74 -0.16
N ASN A 190 -4.05 35.13 0.96
CA ASN A 190 -4.40 35.58 2.32
C ASN A 190 -5.91 35.80 2.55
N GLY A 191 -6.77 34.99 1.92
CA GLY A 191 -8.23 35.10 2.03
C GLY A 191 -8.86 36.20 1.16
N GLN A 192 -8.09 36.89 0.33
CA GLN A 192 -8.59 37.87 -0.64
C GLN A 192 -8.38 37.40 -2.08
N VAL A 193 -9.32 37.73 -2.97
CA VAL A 193 -9.21 37.40 -4.40
C VAL A 193 -8.36 38.47 -5.08
N VAL A 194 -7.21 38.08 -5.61
CA VAL A 194 -6.27 38.92 -6.35
C VAL A 194 -6.35 38.58 -7.84
N SER A 195 -6.32 39.60 -8.71
CA SER A 195 -6.26 39.43 -10.16
C SER A 195 -4.80 39.49 -10.64
N LEU A 196 -4.35 38.43 -11.30
CA LEU A 196 -2.98 38.25 -11.77
C LEU A 196 -2.90 38.43 -13.30
N PRO A 197 -2.08 39.36 -13.83
CA PRO A 197 -1.89 39.49 -15.29
C PRO A 197 -1.11 38.32 -15.89
N GLU A 198 -0.25 37.68 -15.09
CA GLU A 198 0.48 36.47 -15.41
C GLU A 198 0.38 35.51 -14.23
N ALA A 199 0.05 34.25 -14.48
CA ALA A 199 0.17 33.21 -13.46
C ALA A 199 0.79 31.94 -14.03
N ARG A 200 1.50 31.24 -13.15
CA ARG A 200 1.99 29.89 -13.39
C ARG A 200 1.04 28.93 -12.70
N LEU A 201 0.27 28.17 -13.45
CA LEU A 201 -0.76 27.27 -12.92
C LEU A 201 -0.18 25.87 -12.70
N SER A 202 -0.41 25.30 -11.53
CA SER A 202 -0.08 23.92 -11.20
C SER A 202 -1.21 23.28 -10.40
N VAL A 203 -1.16 21.96 -10.21
CA VAL A 203 -2.10 21.26 -9.34
C VAL A 203 -1.46 21.02 -7.98
N ALA A 204 -2.15 21.40 -6.91
CA ALA A 204 -1.74 21.11 -5.54
C ALA A 204 -2.99 20.78 -4.71
N GLU A 205 -2.92 19.70 -3.93
CA GLU A 205 -4.01 19.27 -3.02
C GLU A 205 -5.38 19.10 -3.71
N GLY A 206 -5.39 18.65 -4.97
CA GLY A 206 -6.63 18.49 -5.74
C GLY A 206 -7.26 19.82 -6.21
N LYS A 207 -6.54 20.93 -6.08
CA LYS A 207 -6.94 22.25 -6.57
C LYS A 207 -5.96 22.75 -7.62
N ILE A 208 -6.45 23.58 -8.53
CA ILE A 208 -5.58 24.34 -9.43
C ILE A 208 -5.11 25.58 -8.69
N VAL A 209 -3.79 25.78 -8.62
CA VAL A 209 -3.16 26.87 -7.86
C VAL A 209 -2.30 27.71 -8.78
N ALA A 210 -2.32 29.03 -8.54
CA ALA A 210 -1.28 29.92 -9.03
C ALA A 210 -0.07 29.81 -8.10
N VAL A 211 1.07 29.38 -8.67
CA VAL A 211 2.33 29.19 -7.94
C VAL A 211 2.70 30.48 -7.21
N ASN A 212 3.05 30.37 -5.93
CA ASN A 212 3.36 31.47 -5.00
C ASN A 212 2.19 32.41 -4.64
N VAL A 213 0.94 32.07 -5.00
CA VAL A 213 -0.23 32.89 -4.67
C VAL A 213 -1.29 32.07 -3.92
N GLY A 214 -1.85 31.04 -4.55
CA GLY A 214 -2.90 30.19 -3.95
C GLY A 214 -3.92 29.66 -4.98
N PRO A 215 -5.04 29.05 -4.54
CA PRO A 215 -6.01 28.42 -5.42
C PRO A 215 -6.70 29.42 -6.35
N ILE A 216 -6.82 29.05 -7.62
CA ILE A 216 -7.55 29.87 -8.59
C ILE A 216 -9.05 29.82 -8.31
N GLN A 217 -9.70 30.93 -8.58
CA GLN A 217 -11.12 31.14 -8.32
C GLN A 217 -11.89 31.14 -9.64
N GLY A 218 -12.84 30.21 -9.76
CA GLY A 218 -13.79 30.14 -10.88
C GLY A 218 -15.14 30.77 -10.51
N GLU A 219 -15.92 31.13 -11.53
CA GLU A 219 -17.29 31.61 -11.35
C GLU A 219 -18.23 30.45 -10.92
N ALA A 220 -19.06 30.66 -9.89
CA ALA A 220 -20.09 29.71 -9.48
C ALA A 220 -21.23 29.65 -10.52
N ARG A 221 -21.82 28.46 -10.74
CA ARG A 221 -22.95 28.28 -11.68
C ARG A 221 -24.21 28.96 -11.14
N GLU A 222 -25.00 29.57 -12.04
CA GLU A 222 -26.24 30.31 -11.72
C GLU A 222 -27.29 29.51 -10.92
N GLU A 223 -27.37 28.19 -11.08
CA GLU A 223 -28.34 27.33 -10.38
C GLU A 223 -28.15 27.29 -8.85
N GLU A 224 -26.94 27.62 -8.34
CA GLU A 224 -26.60 27.60 -6.91
C GLU A 224 -26.70 28.99 -6.25
N VAL A 225 -26.97 30.05 -7.03
CA VAL A 225 -26.97 31.46 -6.57
C VAL A 225 -28.35 31.95 -6.11
N LYS A 226 -29.36 31.07 -6.07
CA LYS A 226 -30.68 31.41 -5.51
C LYS A 226 -30.59 31.69 -4.00
N GLY A 227 -30.27 32.92 -3.64
CA GLY A 227 -30.41 33.43 -2.27
C GLY A 227 -29.49 34.58 -1.82
N LYS A 228 -28.45 34.97 -2.57
CA LYS A 228 -27.59 36.10 -2.15
C LYS A 228 -27.20 37.02 -3.31
N ALA A 229 -27.63 38.28 -3.20
CA ALA A 229 -27.30 39.34 -4.14
C ALA A 229 -25.83 39.81 -4.04
N GLU A 230 -25.29 40.18 -5.20
CA GLU A 230 -24.21 41.17 -5.46
C GLU A 230 -22.74 40.91 -5.10
N LYS A 231 -22.31 39.67 -4.85
CA LYS A 231 -20.90 39.30 -5.09
C LYS A 231 -20.86 38.08 -5.99
N LYS A 232 -20.19 38.16 -7.14
CA LYS A 232 -19.86 36.98 -7.98
C LYS A 232 -19.23 35.94 -7.05
N ALA A 233 -20.00 34.90 -6.71
CA ALA A 233 -19.53 33.86 -5.83
C ALA A 233 -18.40 33.12 -6.55
N THR A 234 -17.20 33.24 -6.00
CA THR A 234 -16.00 32.59 -6.50
C THR A 234 -15.77 31.31 -5.71
N ARG A 235 -15.35 30.24 -6.40
CA ARG A 235 -15.00 28.97 -5.77
C ARG A 235 -13.67 28.44 -6.28
N ASP A 236 -12.97 27.69 -5.42
CA ASP A 236 -11.76 26.97 -5.79
C ASP A 236 -12.02 26.08 -7.02
N VAL A 237 -11.18 26.21 -8.03
CA VAL A 237 -11.23 25.31 -9.20
C VAL A 237 -10.58 23.99 -8.81
N LEU A 238 -11.40 22.96 -8.69
CA LEU A 238 -10.95 21.61 -8.37
C LEU A 238 -10.30 20.97 -9.60
N ALA A 239 -9.16 20.33 -9.37
CA ALA A 239 -8.54 19.45 -10.35
C ALA A 239 -9.18 18.06 -10.25
N PRO A 240 -9.53 17.42 -11.38
CA PRO A 240 -9.97 16.03 -11.36
C PRO A 240 -8.97 15.09 -10.66
N ALA A 241 -9.46 13.99 -10.11
CA ALA A 241 -8.60 13.00 -9.45
C ALA A 241 -7.54 12.44 -10.42
N GLY A 242 -6.30 12.31 -9.94
CA GLY A 242 -5.17 11.84 -10.76
C GLY A 242 -4.66 12.85 -11.78
N THR A 243 -4.99 14.15 -11.63
CA THR A 243 -4.39 15.21 -12.45
C THR A 243 -2.93 15.42 -12.06
N TYR A 244 -2.02 15.28 -13.01
CA TYR A 244 -0.59 15.52 -12.81
C TYR A 244 -0.05 16.68 -13.65
N GLY A 245 -0.82 17.17 -14.62
CA GLY A 245 -0.45 18.30 -15.47
C GLY A 245 -1.65 19.12 -15.93
N LEU A 246 -1.38 20.31 -16.45
CA LEU A 246 -2.38 21.19 -17.03
C LEU A 246 -1.98 21.57 -18.45
N ARG A 247 -2.96 21.57 -19.37
CA ARG A 247 -2.78 21.98 -20.75
C ARG A 247 -3.91 22.91 -21.16
N ILE A 248 -3.68 23.67 -22.21
CA ILE A 248 -4.70 24.49 -22.84
C ILE A 248 -4.80 24.08 -24.29
N ASP A 249 -6.04 23.86 -24.70
CA ASP A 249 -6.43 23.54 -26.07
C ASP A 249 -6.41 24.80 -26.95
N GLU A 250 -6.40 24.63 -28.27
CA GLU A 250 -6.43 25.70 -29.27
C GLU A 250 -7.64 26.65 -29.08
N THR A 251 -8.69 26.14 -28.44
CA THR A 251 -9.90 26.88 -28.10
C THR A 251 -9.82 27.73 -26.81
N GLY A 252 -8.67 27.74 -26.11
CA GLY A 252 -8.49 28.44 -24.83
C GLY A 252 -9.12 27.72 -23.63
N THR A 253 -9.47 26.44 -23.79
CA THR A 253 -10.05 25.61 -22.72
C THR A 253 -8.94 24.98 -21.87
N LEU A 254 -8.97 25.18 -20.55
CA LEU A 254 -8.09 24.52 -19.59
C LEU A 254 -8.48 23.05 -19.43
N GLN A 255 -7.51 22.19 -19.68
CA GLN A 255 -7.63 20.74 -19.59
C GLN A 255 -6.66 20.21 -18.53
N ALA A 256 -7.17 19.32 -17.70
CA ALA A 256 -6.39 18.51 -16.77
C ALA A 256 -5.83 17.29 -17.51
N VAL A 257 -4.52 17.11 -17.43
CA VAL A 257 -3.85 15.88 -17.88
C VAL A 257 -3.96 14.87 -16.75
N THR A 258 -4.79 13.84 -16.95
CA THR A 258 -5.01 12.77 -15.98
C THR A 258 -4.49 11.45 -16.52
N THR A 259 -4.34 10.46 -15.65
CA THR A 259 -3.97 9.09 -16.05
C THR A 259 -5.04 8.39 -16.92
N ASN A 260 -6.26 8.95 -16.99
CA ASN A 260 -7.36 8.47 -17.83
C ASN A 260 -7.54 9.33 -19.11
N GLY A 261 -6.59 10.22 -19.40
CA GLY A 261 -6.62 11.14 -20.53
C GLY A 261 -6.92 12.58 -20.16
N LEU A 262 -7.22 13.40 -21.17
CA LEU A 262 -7.48 14.82 -21.00
C LEU A 262 -8.92 15.05 -20.53
N GLN A 263 -9.08 15.73 -19.40
CA GLN A 263 -10.39 16.14 -18.88
C GLN A 263 -10.55 17.65 -18.94
N LYS A 264 -11.72 18.13 -19.39
CA LYS A 264 -12.01 19.57 -19.45
C LYS A 264 -12.34 20.08 -18.06
N VAL A 265 -11.61 21.11 -17.60
CA VAL A 265 -11.84 21.75 -16.29
C VAL A 265 -12.70 23.00 -16.45
N GLY A 266 -12.38 23.83 -17.44
CA GLY A 266 -13.11 25.08 -17.69
C GLY A 266 -12.46 25.92 -18.79
N ARG A 267 -13.09 27.03 -19.16
CA ARG A 267 -12.52 28.03 -20.08
C ARG A 267 -11.88 29.16 -19.28
N ILE A 268 -10.71 29.60 -19.71
CA ILE A 268 -10.00 30.73 -19.08
C ILE A 268 -10.59 32.07 -19.56
N SER A 269 -11.17 32.12 -20.76
CA SER A 269 -11.90 33.28 -21.29
C SER A 269 -13.00 32.84 -22.25
N GLU A 270 -14.15 33.52 -22.23
CA GLU A 270 -15.24 33.32 -23.21
C GLU A 270 -14.93 33.94 -24.57
N GLN A 271 -14.04 34.94 -24.63
CA GLN A 271 -13.62 35.58 -25.87
C GLN A 271 -12.31 34.93 -26.37
N VAL A 272 -12.45 34.04 -27.34
CA VAL A 272 -11.35 33.24 -27.94
C VAL A 272 -10.24 34.09 -28.62
N GLN A 273 -10.32 35.43 -28.65
CA GLN A 273 -9.47 36.23 -29.57
C GLN A 273 -8.80 37.53 -29.07
N THR A 274 -8.59 37.78 -27.76
CA THR A 274 -7.75 38.96 -27.39
C THR A 274 -6.65 38.66 -26.37
N GLY A 275 -5.53 38.12 -26.88
CA GLY A 275 -4.20 38.31 -26.26
C GLY A 275 -3.78 37.34 -25.15
N VAL A 276 -4.51 36.25 -24.90
CA VAL A 276 -4.06 35.24 -23.93
C VAL A 276 -2.98 34.37 -24.57
N THR A 277 -1.73 34.50 -24.10
CA THR A 277 -0.61 33.68 -24.57
C THR A 277 -0.29 32.59 -23.56
N PHE A 278 -0.10 31.37 -24.06
CA PHE A 278 0.24 30.20 -23.26
C PHE A 278 1.52 29.57 -23.79
N SER A 279 2.41 29.14 -22.89
CA SER A 279 3.54 28.28 -23.26
C SER A 279 3.21 26.87 -22.82
N GLN A 280 3.08 25.95 -23.77
CA GLN A 280 3.07 24.52 -23.42
C GLN A 280 4.41 24.20 -22.78
N SER A 281 4.36 23.61 -21.59
CA SER A 281 5.54 23.32 -20.79
C SER A 281 6.06 21.93 -21.12
N ARG A 282 7.30 21.61 -20.72
CA ARG A 282 7.87 20.29 -20.95
C ARG A 282 7.05 19.24 -20.20
N ASP A 283 6.55 18.25 -20.93
CA ASP A 283 5.78 17.17 -20.35
C ASP A 283 6.63 16.33 -19.40
N GLY A 284 6.14 16.16 -18.17
CA GLY A 284 6.60 15.11 -17.26
C GLY A 284 6.15 13.74 -17.75
N TRP A 285 6.74 12.68 -17.20
CA TRP A 285 6.30 11.31 -17.49
C TRP A 285 4.88 11.08 -16.96
N ASP A 286 4.11 10.25 -17.67
CA ASP A 286 2.84 9.76 -17.13
C ASP A 286 3.09 9.00 -15.81
N PRO A 287 2.32 9.28 -14.73
CA PRO A 287 2.52 8.63 -13.44
C PRO A 287 2.48 7.10 -13.49
N ARG A 288 1.64 6.49 -14.35
CA ARG A 288 1.61 5.02 -14.49
C ARG A 288 2.94 4.51 -15.02
N PHE A 289 3.47 5.17 -16.04
CA PHE A 289 4.75 4.80 -16.62
C PHE A 289 5.91 5.02 -15.64
N ALA A 290 5.94 6.15 -14.94
CA ALA A 290 6.98 6.45 -13.95
C ALA A 290 7.01 5.43 -12.80
N TRP A 291 5.84 5.06 -12.26
CA TRP A 291 5.73 4.03 -11.23
C TRP A 291 6.12 2.65 -11.76
N THR A 292 5.68 2.29 -12.97
CA THR A 292 6.03 1.02 -13.62
C THR A 292 7.55 0.89 -13.76
N ALA A 293 8.22 1.90 -14.32
CA ALA A 293 9.66 1.90 -14.50
C ALA A 293 10.40 1.85 -13.16
N THR A 294 9.96 2.63 -12.18
CA THR A 294 10.59 2.68 -10.85
C THR A 294 10.45 1.35 -10.09
N LEU A 295 9.27 0.74 -10.12
CA LEU A 295 9.07 -0.58 -9.50
C LEU A 295 9.82 -1.68 -10.24
N ALA A 296 9.96 -1.60 -11.57
CA ALA A 296 10.79 -2.53 -12.32
C ALA A 296 12.27 -2.44 -11.91
N VAL A 297 12.81 -1.23 -11.74
CA VAL A 297 14.16 -1.02 -11.21
C VAL A 297 14.29 -1.58 -9.79
N ALA A 298 13.32 -1.32 -8.91
CA ALA A 298 13.30 -1.86 -7.55
C ALA A 298 13.27 -3.40 -7.55
N ALA A 299 12.51 -4.02 -8.46
CA ALA A 299 12.44 -5.47 -8.61
C ALA A 299 13.78 -6.07 -9.09
N VAL A 300 14.47 -5.40 -10.02
CA VAL A 300 15.82 -5.80 -10.45
C VAL A 300 16.81 -5.71 -9.29
N LEU A 301 16.80 -4.61 -8.53
CA LEU A 301 17.66 -4.46 -7.35
C LEU A 301 17.37 -5.53 -6.30
N TYR A 302 16.10 -5.87 -6.08
CA TYR A 302 15.72 -6.97 -5.20
C TYR A 302 16.23 -8.32 -5.72
N ALA A 303 16.11 -8.60 -7.02
CA ALA A 303 16.61 -9.84 -7.63
C ALA A 303 18.15 -9.96 -7.52
N LEU A 304 18.89 -8.85 -7.66
CA LEU A 304 20.33 -8.80 -7.44
C LEU A 304 20.68 -9.10 -5.97
N GLY A 305 19.95 -8.50 -5.03
CA GLY A 305 20.10 -8.81 -3.61
C GLY A 305 19.79 -10.27 -3.29
N MET A 306 18.80 -10.85 -3.95
CA MET A 306 18.45 -12.27 -3.81
C MET A 306 19.61 -13.15 -4.32
N ALA A 307 20.18 -12.83 -5.49
CA ALA A 307 21.32 -13.55 -6.03
C ALA A 307 22.53 -13.47 -5.08
N TYR A 308 22.76 -12.31 -4.47
CA TYR A 308 23.77 -12.16 -3.41
C TYR A 308 23.46 -13.04 -2.20
N ASN A 309 22.25 -12.98 -1.66
CA ASN A 309 21.84 -13.77 -0.48
C ASN A 309 21.88 -15.28 -0.75
N HIS A 310 21.59 -15.71 -1.97
CA HIS A 310 21.73 -17.12 -2.37
C HIS A 310 23.16 -17.64 -2.16
N LEU A 311 24.16 -16.77 -2.28
CA LEU A 311 25.58 -17.08 -2.07
C LEU A 311 26.04 -16.78 -0.63
N ALA A 312 25.64 -15.64 -0.07
CA ALA A 312 26.12 -15.13 1.20
C ALA A 312 25.45 -15.76 2.43
N VAL A 313 24.19 -16.21 2.31
CA VAL A 313 23.48 -16.82 3.44
C VAL A 313 24.09 -18.21 3.73
N PRO A 314 24.67 -18.40 4.94
CA PRO A 314 25.38 -19.63 5.28
C PRO A 314 24.42 -20.81 5.46
N ARG A 315 24.99 -21.99 5.70
CA ARG A 315 24.24 -23.22 6.01
C ARG A 315 24.59 -23.68 7.43
N PRO A 316 23.91 -23.16 8.47
CA PRO A 316 24.14 -23.58 9.85
C PRO A 316 23.81 -25.07 10.03
N ALA A 317 24.61 -25.80 10.81
CA ALA A 317 24.33 -27.20 11.12
C ALA A 317 23.02 -27.40 11.89
N LEU A 318 22.57 -26.37 12.61
CA LEU A 318 21.29 -26.34 13.33
C LEU A 318 20.08 -26.11 12.42
N ASP A 319 20.27 -25.66 11.17
CA ASP A 319 19.18 -25.48 10.19
C ASP A 319 18.85 -26.81 9.50
N VAL A 320 18.26 -27.72 10.26
CA VAL A 320 17.78 -29.02 9.77
C VAL A 320 16.28 -28.97 9.50
N ALA A 321 15.84 -29.69 8.47
CA ALA A 321 14.41 -29.87 8.22
C ALA A 321 13.82 -30.75 9.33
N SER A 322 12.60 -30.44 9.78
CA SER A 322 11.87 -31.30 10.72
C SER A 322 11.58 -32.65 10.04
N GLU A 323 12.24 -33.73 10.49
CA GLU A 323 11.98 -35.09 10.01
C GLU A 323 10.70 -35.63 10.65
N GLY A 324 9.56 -35.39 9.98
CA GLY A 324 8.28 -36.02 10.33
C GLY A 324 8.03 -37.32 9.54
N PRO A 325 7.13 -38.20 10.01
CA PRO A 325 6.66 -39.35 9.23
C PRO A 325 6.16 -38.93 7.82
N PRO A 326 6.22 -39.82 6.81
CA PRO A 326 5.73 -39.52 5.47
C PRO A 326 4.29 -38.97 5.49
N GLY A 327 4.07 -37.81 4.88
CA GLY A 327 2.75 -37.15 4.81
C GLY A 327 2.41 -36.25 6.01
N GLU A 328 3.25 -36.18 7.05
CA GLU A 328 3.01 -35.31 8.21
C GLU A 328 3.11 -33.81 7.84
N THR A 329 3.96 -33.45 6.88
CA THR A 329 4.06 -32.08 6.36
C THR A 329 2.72 -31.57 5.83
N GLY A 330 2.00 -32.37 5.03
CA GLY A 330 0.69 -31.99 4.50
C GLY A 330 -0.37 -31.84 5.59
N ARG A 331 -0.32 -32.68 6.62
CA ARG A 331 -1.21 -32.57 7.80
C ARG A 331 -0.89 -31.33 8.61
N ASN A 332 0.38 -30.98 8.77
CA ASN A 332 0.80 -29.77 9.47
C ASN A 332 0.34 -28.51 8.75
N VAL A 333 0.47 -28.45 7.41
CA VAL A 333 -0.12 -27.37 6.60
C VAL A 333 -1.63 -27.25 6.88
N ALA A 334 -2.35 -28.37 6.79
CA ALA A 334 -3.80 -28.37 7.01
C ALA A 334 -4.16 -27.88 8.42
N ARG A 335 -3.46 -28.36 9.46
CA ARG A 335 -3.64 -27.90 10.85
C ARG A 335 -3.40 -26.40 10.97
N THR A 336 -2.33 -25.87 10.39
CA THR A 336 -2.05 -24.42 10.40
C THR A 336 -3.13 -23.62 9.69
N LEU A 337 -3.64 -24.10 8.55
CA LEU A 337 -4.74 -23.46 7.82
C LEU A 337 -6.03 -23.44 8.66
N TRP A 338 -6.32 -24.48 9.43
CA TRP A 338 -7.48 -24.48 10.34
C TRP A 338 -7.30 -23.51 11.50
N VAL A 339 -6.10 -23.43 12.08
CA VAL A 339 -5.78 -22.43 13.11
C VAL A 339 -5.92 -21.01 12.59
N LEU A 340 -5.45 -20.75 11.35
CA LEU A 340 -5.64 -19.47 10.67
C LEU A 340 -7.11 -19.16 10.44
N ALA A 341 -7.88 -20.12 9.92
CA ALA A 341 -9.32 -19.98 9.70
C ALA A 341 -10.06 -19.68 11.00
N LEU A 342 -9.67 -20.32 12.11
CA LEU A 342 -10.22 -20.08 13.43
C LEU A 342 -9.87 -18.68 13.96
N GLY A 343 -8.61 -18.26 13.84
CA GLY A 343 -8.17 -16.93 14.29
C GLY A 343 -8.81 -15.80 13.48
N VAL A 344 -8.74 -15.87 12.15
CA VAL A 344 -9.31 -14.87 11.25
C VAL A 344 -10.83 -14.88 11.33
N GLY A 345 -11.46 -16.06 11.24
CA GLY A 345 -12.90 -16.23 11.37
C GLY A 345 -13.42 -15.74 12.71
N GLY A 346 -12.71 -16.06 13.81
CA GLY A 346 -13.04 -15.62 15.16
C GLY A 346 -12.97 -14.10 15.32
N TYR A 347 -11.94 -13.45 14.74
CA TYR A 347 -11.83 -11.98 14.73
C TYR A 347 -13.01 -11.32 14.02
N PHE A 348 -13.32 -11.74 12.79
CA PHE A 348 -14.42 -11.15 12.02
C PHE A 348 -15.80 -11.49 12.60
N LEU A 349 -15.95 -12.67 13.21
CA LEU A 349 -17.16 -13.05 13.96
C LEU A 349 -17.35 -12.16 15.18
N GLY A 350 -16.31 -11.95 15.99
CA GLY A 350 -16.34 -11.08 17.16
C GLY A 350 -16.60 -9.62 16.78
N SER A 351 -15.98 -9.14 15.69
CA SER A 351 -16.20 -7.80 15.15
C SER A 351 -17.65 -7.59 14.69
N ALA A 352 -18.21 -8.52 13.92
CA ALA A 352 -19.62 -8.47 13.50
C ALA A 352 -20.58 -8.53 14.70
N SER A 353 -20.30 -9.41 15.66
CA SER A 353 -21.09 -9.53 16.90
C SER A 353 -21.12 -8.21 17.68
N LEU A 354 -19.96 -7.57 17.85
CA LEU A 354 -19.85 -6.29 18.55
C LEU A 354 -20.59 -5.18 17.80
N ARG A 355 -20.46 -5.10 16.47
CA ARG A 355 -21.15 -4.09 15.65
C ARG A 355 -22.66 -4.25 15.68
N LEU A 356 -23.17 -5.49 15.54
CA LEU A 356 -24.60 -5.78 15.65
C LEU A 356 -25.14 -5.45 17.04
N LEU A 357 -24.41 -5.80 18.10
CA LEU A 357 -24.79 -5.52 19.47
C LEU A 357 -24.83 -4.01 19.76
N LEU A 358 -23.78 -3.27 19.39
CA LEU A 358 -23.72 -1.82 19.61
C LEU A 358 -24.75 -1.06 18.77
N HIS A 359 -25.01 -1.50 17.53
CA HIS A 359 -26.10 -0.96 16.72
C HIS A 359 -27.48 -1.17 17.37
N GLY A 360 -27.71 -2.37 17.91
CA GLY A 360 -28.95 -2.68 18.64
C GLY A 360 -29.11 -1.84 19.91
N ILE A 361 -28.04 -1.66 20.69
CA ILE A 361 -28.05 -0.83 21.90
C ILE A 361 -28.40 0.62 21.53
N ASP A 362 -27.73 1.21 20.54
CA ASP A 362 -27.98 2.60 20.12
C ASP A 362 -29.42 2.84 19.65
N ALA A 363 -30.01 1.86 18.96
CA ALA A 363 -31.41 1.91 18.54
C ALA A 363 -32.39 1.91 19.73
N THR A 364 -32.00 1.32 20.86
CA THR A 364 -32.84 1.26 22.08
C THR A 364 -32.59 2.40 23.06
N THR A 365 -31.36 2.91 23.17
CA THR A 365 -30.99 3.96 24.14
C THR A 365 -31.17 5.38 23.59
N GLY A 366 -31.44 5.53 22.29
CA GLY A 366 -31.66 6.84 21.68
C GLY A 366 -30.39 7.69 21.51
N GLY A 367 -29.20 7.10 21.69
CA GLY A 367 -27.91 7.76 21.53
C GLY A 367 -26.81 7.21 22.44
N GLY A 368 -25.56 7.59 22.14
CA GLY A 368 -24.35 7.20 22.87
C GLY A 368 -23.34 6.39 22.03
N PHE A 369 -23.76 5.81 20.90
CA PHE A 369 -22.90 5.02 20.03
C PHE A 369 -23.07 5.37 18.53
N GLU A 370 -23.26 6.66 18.22
CA GLU A 370 -23.51 7.13 16.85
C GLU A 370 -22.45 6.67 15.84
N GLY A 371 -21.18 6.55 16.25
CA GLY A 371 -20.09 6.03 15.42
C GLY A 371 -20.18 4.54 15.07
N TRP A 372 -21.04 3.78 15.75
CA TRP A 372 -21.28 2.35 15.52
C TRP A 372 -22.60 2.08 14.79
N ARG A 373 -23.33 3.13 14.37
CA ARG A 373 -24.52 2.96 13.53
C ARG A 373 -24.13 2.34 12.19
N LEU A 374 -24.74 1.21 11.89
CA LEU A 374 -24.63 0.58 10.59
C LEU A 374 -25.33 1.44 9.54
N LYS A 375 -24.63 1.69 8.44
CA LYS A 375 -25.16 2.51 7.35
C LYS A 375 -26.38 1.81 6.71
N PRO A 376 -27.40 2.57 6.26
CA PRO A 376 -28.55 1.98 5.58
C PRO A 376 -28.15 1.31 4.27
N GLU A 377 -27.07 1.74 3.64
CA GLU A 377 -26.46 1.09 2.47
C GLU A 377 -25.04 0.64 2.80
N ALA A 378 -24.74 -0.60 2.44
CA ALA A 378 -23.43 -1.22 2.53
C ALA A 378 -23.16 -2.05 1.26
N GLU A 379 -21.89 -2.33 1.01
CA GLU A 379 -21.48 -3.19 -0.10
C GLU A 379 -20.71 -4.38 0.45
N LEU A 380 -21.26 -5.57 0.28
CA LEU A 380 -20.66 -6.84 0.68
C LEU A 380 -20.37 -7.66 -0.58
N PHE A 381 -19.10 -7.97 -0.86
CA PHE A 381 -18.67 -8.70 -2.06
C PHE A 381 -19.28 -8.17 -3.37
N PHE A 382 -19.23 -6.84 -3.58
CA PHE A 382 -19.79 -6.17 -4.76
C PHE A 382 -21.32 -6.20 -4.89
N LEU A 383 -22.02 -6.71 -3.87
CA LEU A 383 -23.48 -6.66 -3.77
C LEU A 383 -23.87 -5.50 -2.85
N LYS A 384 -24.74 -4.61 -3.35
CA LYS A 384 -25.35 -3.56 -2.54
C LYS A 384 -26.40 -4.19 -1.61
N THR A 385 -26.25 -4.01 -0.31
CA THR A 385 -27.17 -4.54 0.71
C THR A 385 -27.42 -3.49 1.80
N GLY A 386 -28.34 -3.76 2.72
CA GLY A 386 -28.42 -3.00 3.96
C GLY A 386 -27.22 -3.27 4.87
N GLY A 387 -26.76 -2.30 5.67
CA GLY A 387 -25.63 -2.49 6.58
C GLY A 387 -25.88 -3.55 7.65
N VAL A 388 -27.10 -3.62 8.19
CA VAL A 388 -27.49 -4.69 9.13
C VAL A 388 -27.46 -6.06 8.45
N THR A 389 -27.97 -6.16 7.22
CA THR A 389 -27.96 -7.40 6.43
C THR A 389 -26.54 -7.84 6.12
N ALA A 390 -25.65 -6.92 5.75
CA ALA A 390 -24.24 -7.21 5.48
C ALA A 390 -23.55 -7.82 6.70
N GLU A 391 -23.76 -7.24 7.89
CA GLU A 391 -23.16 -7.74 9.13
C GLU A 391 -23.71 -9.12 9.53
N TRP A 392 -25.01 -9.39 9.34
CA TRP A 392 -25.56 -10.73 9.57
C TRP A 392 -25.01 -11.79 8.60
N ILE A 393 -24.83 -11.43 7.34
CA ILE A 393 -24.20 -12.31 6.35
C ILE A 393 -22.75 -12.60 6.77
N GLN A 394 -21.98 -11.55 7.12
CA GLN A 394 -20.61 -11.72 7.61
C GLN A 394 -20.57 -12.61 8.86
N PHE A 395 -21.47 -12.38 9.82
CA PHE A 395 -21.61 -13.19 11.03
C PHE A 395 -21.86 -14.66 10.68
N GLY A 396 -22.83 -14.96 9.82
CA GLY A 396 -23.16 -16.32 9.40
C GLY A 396 -21.97 -17.03 8.74
N ILE A 397 -21.31 -16.38 7.79
CA ILE A 397 -20.13 -16.93 7.09
C ILE A 397 -19.00 -17.21 8.09
N CYS A 398 -18.67 -16.23 8.94
CA CYS A 398 -17.57 -16.38 9.90
C CYS A 398 -17.88 -17.44 10.96
N LEU A 399 -19.13 -17.55 11.41
CA LEU A 399 -19.56 -18.61 12.33
C LEU A 399 -19.39 -19.99 11.70
N THR A 400 -19.82 -20.17 10.45
CA THR A 400 -19.62 -21.44 9.72
C THR A 400 -18.13 -21.78 9.61
N VAL A 401 -17.28 -20.82 9.24
CA VAL A 401 -15.83 -21.01 9.16
C VAL A 401 -15.25 -21.44 10.51
N VAL A 402 -15.62 -20.76 11.60
CA VAL A 402 -15.15 -21.07 12.96
C VAL A 402 -15.60 -22.47 13.40
N LEU A 403 -16.87 -22.83 13.17
CA LEU A 403 -17.38 -24.15 13.54
C LEU A 403 -16.70 -25.28 12.76
N ILE A 404 -16.47 -25.10 11.46
CA ILE A 404 -15.73 -26.07 10.63
C ILE A 404 -14.28 -26.16 11.12
N ALA A 405 -13.61 -25.03 11.35
CA ALA A 405 -12.22 -25.01 11.81
C ALA A 405 -12.06 -25.70 13.17
N LEU A 406 -12.98 -25.47 14.12
CA LEU A 406 -13.01 -26.17 15.41
C LEU A 406 -13.21 -27.67 15.25
N ALA A 407 -14.15 -28.10 14.41
CA ALA A 407 -14.42 -29.51 14.16
C ALA A 407 -13.20 -30.21 13.52
N MET A 408 -12.56 -29.56 12.56
CA MET A 408 -11.39 -30.10 11.86
C MET A 408 -10.16 -30.12 12.77
N THR A 409 -9.93 -29.07 13.56
CA THR A 409 -8.83 -29.03 14.55
C THR A 409 -8.97 -30.17 15.55
N ASN A 410 -10.18 -30.40 16.09
CA ASN A 410 -10.46 -31.50 17.01
C ASN A 410 -10.25 -32.88 16.39
N ARG A 411 -10.59 -33.05 15.09
CA ARG A 411 -10.33 -34.31 14.37
C ARG A 411 -8.83 -34.55 14.18
N THR A 412 -8.06 -33.52 13.87
CA THR A 412 -6.61 -33.62 13.63
C THR A 412 -5.74 -33.78 14.88
N LEU A 413 -6.30 -33.54 16.08
CA LEU A 413 -5.63 -33.75 17.38
C LEU A 413 -5.93 -35.13 17.98
N ARG A 414 -7.01 -35.80 17.54
CA ARG A 414 -7.44 -37.11 18.04
C ARG A 414 -6.93 -38.30 17.23
N GLY A 415 -6.37 -38.05 16.05
CA GLY A 415 -5.71 -39.04 15.19
C GLY A 415 -4.27 -38.61 14.93
#